data_AF-A0AAD7UM95-F1
#
_entry.id   AF-A0AAD7UM95-F1
#
_cell.length_a   1.000
_cell.length_b   1.000
_cell.length_c   1.000
_cell.angle_alpha   90.00
_cell.angle_beta   90.00
_cell.angle_gamma   90.00
#
_symmetry.space_group_name_H-M   'P 1'
#
loop_
_entity.id
_entity.type
_entity.pdbx_description
1 polymer ?
#
loop_
_entity_poly.entity_id
_entity_poly.type
_entity_poly.pdbx_seq_one_letter_code
_entity_poly.pdbx_strand_id
1 'polypeptide(L)'
;MRGVRIGYVSDVEGHLDYWKRYVSASEVLEFGRDGDELVLREDSWFVYGGDAVDKGPGDIRLCRSLARLKRRYPFRVFLLVGNRDLNKLRMSSEVVVESPDEVAAPHWDRSAMPYAEYLREESLPNDKAAKCRWLLEHTLGCPKTFEWRREELEALGLACCDEAVATSFETDASPGGALREYLELANVAVRIGSTLFVHGAVDALSAGFVPPLETRFAVGTTDDVAYPPSRTFFENKVDDWIAGLDDLLRAGLAEHARQPQRREDGWRGGEALMALQNRCAVWGRSVVSNAWADGGNVDSAAARERRERVWAAEPSALAFEAGSYTSDARDPRVAAWLRESGITRVVSGHRPVGDSPAVLSSAYHGVEMVCADTSYSDTTAPDNRGKALAAFIIEGPDLETCTRSRLKGVLSDGRLYDCSMPYLPLSSSSSSSWGGDALLGTVTEDGWWFKAVVEGGKKYLQSRGEGRRVEYRDVPRPPLRD
;
A
#
# COMPACT_ATOMS: atom_id res chain seq x y z
N MET A 1 7.23 20.50 25.40
CA MET A 1 8.23 20.42 24.32
C MET A 1 7.50 20.10 23.03
N ARG A 2 7.80 20.77 21.91
CA ARG A 2 7.33 20.29 20.60
C ARG A 2 8.21 19.11 20.26
N GLY A 3 7.64 17.90 20.31
CA GLY A 3 8.31 16.68 19.87
C GLY A 3 8.29 16.54 18.35
N VAL A 4 8.97 15.53 17.85
CA VAL A 4 8.96 15.18 16.43
C VAL A 4 7.64 14.52 16.03
N ARG A 5 7.29 14.61 14.74
CA ARG A 5 6.13 13.93 14.16
C ARG A 5 6.50 13.18 12.88
N ILE A 6 5.94 12.00 12.69
CA ILE A 6 5.97 11.27 11.43
C ILE A 6 4.53 11.14 10.94
N GLY A 7 4.19 11.76 9.80
CA GLY A 7 2.89 11.55 9.17
C GLY A 7 2.95 10.46 8.10
N TYR A 8 1.88 9.70 7.99
CA TYR A 8 1.71 8.67 6.97
C TYR A 8 0.39 8.87 6.22
N VAL A 9 0.41 8.65 4.91
CA VAL A 9 -0.76 8.38 4.08
C VAL A 9 -0.36 7.48 2.92
N SER A 10 -1.30 6.71 2.39
CA SER A 10 -1.09 5.79 1.27
C SER A 10 -2.33 5.78 0.39
N ASP A 11 -2.22 5.14 -0.78
CA ASP A 11 -3.37 4.80 -1.62
C ASP A 11 -4.22 6.04 -1.93
N VAL A 12 -3.58 7.16 -2.29
CA VAL A 12 -4.29 8.35 -2.77
C VAL A 12 -4.76 8.13 -4.20
N GLU A 13 -4.05 7.30 -4.98
CA GLU A 13 -4.47 6.80 -6.29
C GLU A 13 -4.95 7.94 -7.22
N GLY A 14 -4.19 9.03 -7.32
CA GLY A 14 -4.53 10.16 -8.20
C GLY A 14 -5.66 11.09 -7.73
N HIS A 15 -6.30 10.84 -6.58
CA HIS A 15 -7.39 11.69 -6.07
C HIS A 15 -6.87 13.00 -5.44
N LEU A 16 -6.59 14.01 -6.26
CA LEU A 16 -6.02 15.29 -5.81
C LEU A 16 -6.90 16.07 -4.82
N ASP A 17 -8.22 15.93 -4.88
CA ASP A 17 -9.10 16.60 -3.91
C ASP A 17 -9.04 15.94 -2.53
N TYR A 18 -8.91 14.61 -2.47
CA TYR A 18 -8.59 13.92 -1.23
C TYR A 18 -7.21 14.34 -0.71
N TRP A 19 -6.21 14.37 -1.60
CA TRP A 19 -4.85 14.82 -1.25
C TRP A 19 -4.83 16.23 -0.66
N LYS A 20 -5.53 17.18 -1.27
CA LYS A 20 -5.62 18.57 -0.77
C LYS A 20 -6.28 18.63 0.61
N ARG A 21 -7.35 17.85 0.84
CA ARG A 21 -7.98 17.74 2.16
C ARG A 21 -7.03 17.16 3.20
N TYR A 22 -6.27 16.12 2.84
CA TYR A 22 -5.25 15.54 3.71
C TYR A 22 -4.17 16.56 4.07
N VAL A 23 -3.57 17.24 3.08
CA VAL A 23 -2.52 18.25 3.33
C VAL A 23 -3.07 19.39 4.18
N SER A 24 -4.31 19.83 3.95
CA SER A 24 -4.96 20.88 4.74
C SER A 24 -5.18 20.48 6.21
N ALA A 25 -5.43 19.20 6.48
CA ALA A 25 -5.60 18.66 7.83
C ALA A 25 -4.29 18.16 8.46
N SER A 26 -3.20 18.13 7.69
CA SER A 26 -1.94 17.51 8.08
C SER A 26 -1.21 18.32 9.15
N GLU A 27 -0.67 17.61 10.14
CA GLU A 27 0.21 18.19 11.15
C GLU A 27 1.70 18.14 10.74
N VAL A 28 2.02 17.58 9.57
CA VAL A 28 3.40 17.46 9.05
C VAL A 28 3.62 18.08 7.68
N LEU A 29 2.58 18.24 6.88
CA LEU A 29 2.63 18.87 5.56
C LEU A 29 1.82 20.16 5.54
N GLU A 30 2.17 21.05 4.61
CA GLU A 30 1.37 22.19 4.22
C GLU A 30 1.63 22.57 2.76
N PHE A 31 0.72 23.36 2.19
CA PHE A 31 0.99 24.04 0.93
C PHE A 31 1.81 25.31 1.21
N GLY A 32 2.84 25.52 0.40
CA GLY A 32 3.67 26.73 0.41
C GLY A 32 2.87 27.97 0.00
N ARG A 33 3.54 29.13 0.00
CA ARG A 33 2.89 30.43 -0.27
C ARG A 33 2.24 30.51 -1.65
N ASP A 34 2.77 29.77 -2.62
CA ASP A 34 2.26 29.72 -3.99
C ASP A 34 1.09 28.72 -4.17
N GLY A 35 0.63 28.07 -3.10
CA GLY A 35 -0.60 27.28 -3.05
C GLY A 35 -0.50 25.84 -3.58
N ASP A 36 0.45 25.54 -4.47
CA ASP A 36 0.58 24.21 -5.09
C ASP A 36 1.82 23.42 -4.64
N GLU A 37 2.77 24.09 -3.99
CA GLU A 37 4.02 23.47 -3.56
C GLU A 37 3.90 22.79 -2.20
N LEU A 38 4.25 21.52 -2.09
CA LEU A 38 4.29 20.83 -0.79
C LEU A 38 5.52 21.25 0.03
N VAL A 39 5.27 21.59 1.29
CA VAL A 39 6.28 21.93 2.28
C VAL A 39 6.14 21.00 3.48
N LEU A 40 7.27 20.45 3.94
CA LEU A 40 7.34 19.68 5.17
C LEU A 40 7.56 20.66 6.33
N ARG A 41 6.73 20.52 7.37
CA ARG A 41 6.85 21.34 8.58
C ARG A 41 8.17 21.07 9.30
N GLU A 42 8.56 22.00 10.17
CA GLU A 42 9.69 21.80 11.09
C GLU A 42 9.45 20.57 11.99
N ASP A 43 10.54 19.93 12.41
CA ASP A 43 10.54 18.74 13.28
C ASP A 43 9.59 17.61 12.82
N SER A 44 9.38 17.53 11.51
CA SER A 44 8.45 16.58 10.89
C SER A 44 9.12 15.70 9.86
N TRP A 45 8.58 14.50 9.73
CA TRP A 45 8.88 13.47 8.74
C TRP A 45 7.58 13.05 8.06
N PHE A 46 7.70 12.57 6.84
CA PHE A 46 6.55 12.15 6.05
C PHE A 46 6.86 10.89 5.26
N VAL A 47 5.93 9.94 5.30
CA VAL A 47 5.98 8.71 4.52
C VAL A 47 4.73 8.65 3.64
N TYR A 48 4.92 8.57 2.33
CA TYR A 48 3.87 8.21 1.39
C TYR A 48 3.93 6.70 1.13
N GLY A 49 2.85 5.98 1.41
CA GLY A 49 2.83 4.52 1.54
C GLY A 49 2.70 3.72 0.24
N GLY A 50 2.72 4.37 -0.92
CA GLY A 50 2.54 3.73 -2.22
C GLY A 50 1.14 3.89 -2.80
N ASP A 51 0.93 3.32 -3.98
CA ASP A 51 -0.29 3.42 -4.78
C ASP A 51 -0.66 4.90 -5.04
N ALA A 52 0.25 5.57 -5.75
CA ALA A 52 0.09 6.97 -6.15
C ALA A 52 -0.83 7.13 -7.37
N VAL A 53 -0.99 6.10 -8.21
CA VAL A 53 -1.62 6.19 -9.52
C VAL A 53 -2.93 5.40 -9.62
N ASP A 54 -3.63 5.56 -10.76
CA ASP A 54 -4.83 4.85 -11.23
C ASP A 54 -6.18 5.50 -10.97
N LYS A 55 -6.65 5.57 -9.72
CA LYS A 55 -8.09 5.73 -9.43
C LYS A 55 -8.63 7.15 -9.55
N GLY A 56 -7.82 8.13 -9.95
CA GLY A 56 -8.22 9.53 -10.02
C GLY A 56 -7.53 10.29 -11.16
N PRO A 57 -8.03 11.48 -11.53
CA PRO A 57 -7.54 12.25 -12.68
C PRO A 57 -6.34 13.13 -12.30
N GLY A 58 -5.36 12.57 -11.58
CA GLY A 58 -4.32 13.38 -10.94
C GLY A 58 -2.98 12.69 -10.72
N ASP A 59 -2.80 11.50 -11.28
CA ASP A 59 -1.64 10.62 -11.11
C ASP A 59 -0.32 11.35 -11.39
N ILE A 60 -0.21 12.01 -12.55
CA ILE A 60 1.01 12.66 -13.02
C ILE A 60 1.38 13.82 -12.08
N ARG A 61 0.41 14.69 -11.76
CA ARG A 61 0.61 15.80 -10.83
C ARG A 61 0.96 15.30 -9.42
N LEU A 62 0.32 14.25 -8.92
CA LEU A 62 0.61 13.68 -7.62
C LEU A 62 2.04 13.11 -7.56
N CYS A 63 2.42 12.24 -8.50
CA CYS A 63 3.77 11.68 -8.58
C CYS A 63 4.84 12.77 -8.65
N ARG A 64 4.66 13.79 -9.51
CA ARG A 64 5.59 14.93 -9.60
C ARG A 64 5.68 15.73 -8.30
N SER A 65 4.55 15.94 -7.63
CA SER A 65 4.52 16.69 -6.36
C SER A 65 5.26 15.93 -5.25
N LEU A 66 5.03 14.63 -5.13
CA LEU A 66 5.73 13.75 -4.18
C LEU A 66 7.24 13.65 -4.48
N ALA A 67 7.62 13.51 -5.76
CA ALA A 67 9.01 13.48 -6.18
C ALA A 67 9.76 14.79 -5.83
N ARG A 68 9.12 15.94 -6.08
CA ARG A 68 9.67 17.26 -5.69
C ARG A 68 9.83 17.38 -4.18
N LEU A 69 8.83 16.95 -3.41
CA LEU A 69 8.87 16.95 -1.95
C LEU A 69 10.04 16.08 -1.42
N LYS A 70 10.21 14.87 -1.97
CA LYS A 70 11.33 13.97 -1.63
C LYS A 70 12.69 14.59 -1.96
N ARG A 71 12.85 15.20 -3.14
CA ARG A 71 14.10 15.87 -3.53
C ARG A 71 14.45 17.05 -2.62
N ARG A 72 13.45 17.79 -2.14
CA ARG A 72 13.63 18.90 -1.20
C ARG A 72 14.00 18.44 0.21
N TYR A 73 13.44 17.32 0.65
CA TYR A 73 13.63 16.78 2.00
C TYR A 73 14.11 15.31 1.96
N PRO A 74 15.29 15.02 1.38
CA PRO A 74 15.71 13.66 1.05
C PRO A 74 15.85 12.73 2.27
N PHE A 75 16.10 13.29 3.45
CA PHE A 75 16.27 12.55 4.70
C PHE A 75 15.04 12.58 5.62
N ARG A 76 13.98 13.30 5.24
CA ARG A 76 12.76 13.45 6.06
C ARG A 76 11.47 13.04 5.34
N VAL A 77 11.51 12.92 4.03
CA VAL A 77 10.40 12.42 3.21
C VAL A 77 10.81 11.08 2.64
N PHE A 78 9.90 10.12 2.69
CA PHE A 78 10.09 8.77 2.16
C PHE A 78 8.88 8.38 1.32
N LEU A 79 9.14 7.69 0.22
CA LEU A 79 8.11 7.23 -0.71
C LEU A 79 8.24 5.71 -0.77
N LEU A 80 7.13 4.99 -0.64
CA LEU A 80 7.10 3.54 -0.82
C LEU A 80 6.54 3.19 -2.19
N VAL A 81 7.01 2.10 -2.79
CA VAL A 81 6.36 1.55 -3.99
C VAL A 81 5.13 0.75 -3.58
N GLY A 82 4.01 1.03 -4.24
CA GLY A 82 2.80 0.24 -4.13
C GLY A 82 2.65 -0.81 -5.22
N ASN A 83 1.68 -1.70 -5.07
CA ASN A 83 1.44 -2.73 -6.07
C ASN A 83 0.99 -2.09 -7.40
N ARG A 84 0.15 -1.03 -7.37
CA ARG A 84 -0.27 -0.31 -8.58
C ARG A 84 0.91 0.37 -9.26
N ASP A 85 1.77 1.00 -8.48
CA ASP A 85 2.94 1.73 -8.98
C ASP A 85 3.87 0.78 -9.77
N LEU A 86 4.19 -0.39 -9.21
CA LEU A 86 5.03 -1.39 -9.88
C LEU A 86 4.33 -2.03 -11.08
N ASN A 87 3.01 -2.26 -11.01
CA ASN A 87 2.25 -2.90 -12.08
C ASN A 87 2.23 -2.05 -13.36
N LYS A 88 2.39 -0.72 -13.27
CA LYS A 88 2.47 0.15 -14.44
C LYS A 88 3.76 -0.01 -15.24
N LEU A 89 4.82 -0.63 -14.72
CA LEU A 89 6.00 -0.98 -15.53
C LEU A 89 5.63 -1.90 -16.69
N ARG A 90 4.54 -2.67 -16.59
CA ARG A 90 4.01 -3.50 -17.69
C ARG A 90 3.57 -2.68 -18.91
N MET A 91 3.20 -1.42 -18.70
CA MET A 91 2.75 -0.53 -19.79
C MET A 91 3.84 -0.30 -20.83
N SER A 92 5.11 -0.51 -20.49
CA SER A 92 6.20 -0.41 -21.46
C SER A 92 6.14 -1.47 -22.54
N SER A 93 5.55 -2.64 -22.27
CA SER A 93 5.68 -3.83 -23.14
C SER A 93 4.39 -4.60 -23.38
N GLU A 94 3.29 -4.23 -22.73
CA GLU A 94 2.00 -4.92 -22.92
C GLU A 94 0.99 -4.09 -23.70
N VAL A 95 1.20 -2.79 -23.89
CA VAL A 95 0.31 -1.94 -24.71
C VAL A 95 0.62 -2.04 -26.21
N VAL A 96 1.64 -2.81 -26.60
CA VAL A 96 1.95 -3.06 -28.02
C VAL A 96 0.81 -3.81 -28.72
N VAL A 97 0.62 -3.49 -30.00
CA VAL A 97 -0.42 -4.11 -30.82
C VAL A 97 0.08 -5.45 -31.33
N GLU A 98 -0.57 -6.52 -30.86
CA GLU A 98 -0.28 -7.91 -31.21
C GLU A 98 -1.51 -8.53 -31.88
N SER A 99 -1.38 -9.75 -32.40
CA SER A 99 -2.56 -10.51 -32.85
C SER A 99 -3.51 -10.74 -31.66
N PRO A 100 -4.82 -10.43 -31.75
CA PRO A 100 -5.71 -10.53 -30.60
C PRO A 100 -5.78 -11.92 -29.97
N ASP A 101 -5.62 -12.98 -30.78
CA ASP A 101 -5.66 -14.38 -30.34
C ASP A 101 -4.35 -14.82 -29.63
N GLU A 102 -3.27 -14.06 -29.74
CA GLU A 102 -1.98 -14.34 -29.10
C GLU A 102 -1.87 -13.68 -27.71
N VAL A 103 -2.79 -12.78 -27.38
CA VAL A 103 -2.81 -12.08 -26.09
C VAL A 103 -3.30 -13.02 -25.00
N ALA A 104 -2.37 -13.46 -24.16
CA ALA A 104 -2.68 -14.31 -23.02
C ALA A 104 -3.60 -13.60 -22.00
N ALA A 105 -4.56 -14.34 -21.46
CA ALA A 105 -5.33 -13.92 -20.30
C ALA A 105 -4.43 -13.81 -19.05
N PRO A 106 -4.74 -12.91 -18.10
CA PRO A 106 -3.97 -12.78 -16.87
C PRO A 106 -4.02 -14.08 -16.06
N HIS A 107 -2.85 -14.63 -15.71
CA HIS A 107 -2.77 -15.93 -15.03
C HIS A 107 -3.37 -15.94 -13.62
N TRP A 108 -3.55 -14.77 -13.01
CA TRP A 108 -4.13 -14.58 -11.67
C TRP A 108 -5.65 -14.37 -11.67
N ASP A 109 -6.27 -14.08 -12.82
CA ASP A 109 -7.73 -13.86 -12.91
C ASP A 109 -8.34 -14.64 -14.07
N ARG A 110 -8.94 -15.80 -13.74
CA ARG A 110 -9.61 -16.66 -14.73
C ARG A 110 -10.94 -16.09 -15.24
N SER A 111 -11.46 -15.03 -14.60
CA SER A 111 -12.70 -14.37 -15.02
C SER A 111 -12.45 -13.20 -15.96
N ALA A 112 -11.19 -12.83 -16.19
CA ALA A 112 -10.83 -11.77 -17.11
C ALA A 112 -11.25 -12.13 -18.55
N MET A 113 -11.91 -11.18 -19.22
CA MET A 113 -12.34 -11.33 -20.61
C MET A 113 -11.10 -11.43 -21.53
N PRO A 114 -11.03 -12.43 -22.43
CA PRO A 114 -9.98 -12.49 -23.45
C PRO A 114 -9.97 -11.25 -24.35
N TYR A 115 -8.79 -10.79 -24.77
CA TYR A 115 -8.68 -9.55 -25.55
C TYR A 115 -9.39 -9.60 -26.91
N ALA A 116 -9.31 -10.74 -27.63
CA ALA A 116 -10.04 -10.93 -28.87
C ALA A 116 -11.58 -10.86 -28.69
N GLU A 117 -12.09 -11.26 -27.53
CA GLU A 117 -13.50 -11.17 -27.19
C GLU A 117 -13.89 -9.73 -26.87
N TYR A 118 -13.08 -9.04 -26.05
CA TYR A 118 -13.25 -7.62 -25.73
C TYR A 118 -13.36 -6.73 -26.98
N LEU A 119 -12.48 -6.90 -27.96
CA LEU A 119 -12.54 -6.15 -29.22
C LEU A 119 -13.85 -6.39 -29.98
N ARG A 120 -14.37 -7.62 -29.97
CA ARG A 120 -15.62 -7.97 -30.65
C ARG A 120 -16.84 -7.39 -29.92
N GLU A 121 -16.91 -7.54 -28.60
CA GLU A 121 -18.06 -7.07 -27.81
C GLU A 121 -18.17 -5.55 -27.83
N GLU A 122 -17.04 -4.85 -27.68
CA GLU A 122 -16.98 -3.39 -27.68
C GLU A 122 -16.92 -2.78 -29.08
N SER A 123 -16.85 -3.60 -30.14
CA SER A 123 -16.72 -3.16 -31.54
C SER A 123 -15.52 -2.22 -31.78
N LEU A 124 -14.39 -2.53 -31.15
CA LEU A 124 -13.18 -1.71 -31.16
C LEU A 124 -12.18 -2.19 -32.23
N PRO A 125 -11.39 -1.27 -32.84
CA PRO A 125 -10.23 -1.66 -33.64
C PRO A 125 -9.14 -2.28 -32.76
N ASN A 126 -8.31 -3.16 -33.35
CA ASN A 126 -7.10 -3.63 -32.68
C ASN A 126 -6.01 -2.56 -32.75
N ASP A 127 -6.02 -1.64 -31.80
CA ASP A 127 -5.02 -0.57 -31.68
C ASP A 127 -4.50 -0.44 -30.24
N LYS A 128 -3.55 0.48 -30.06
CA LYS A 128 -2.87 0.73 -28.78
C LYS A 128 -3.84 1.19 -27.69
N ALA A 129 -4.83 1.99 -28.05
CA ALA A 129 -5.82 2.51 -27.12
C ALA A 129 -6.75 1.39 -26.61
N ALA A 130 -7.27 0.56 -27.52
CA ALA A 130 -8.08 -0.60 -27.18
C ALA A 130 -7.32 -1.58 -26.28
N LYS A 131 -6.06 -1.88 -26.61
CA LYS A 131 -5.18 -2.72 -25.78
C LYS A 131 -4.95 -2.12 -24.39
N CYS A 132 -4.70 -0.82 -24.30
CA CYS A 132 -4.49 -0.12 -23.03
C CYS A 132 -5.75 -0.15 -22.15
N ARG A 133 -6.94 0.12 -22.71
CA ARG A 133 -8.22 0.02 -22.00
C ARG A 133 -8.45 -1.39 -21.46
N TRP A 134 -8.26 -2.41 -22.31
CA TRP A 134 -8.38 -3.82 -21.90
C TRP A 134 -7.45 -4.18 -20.75
N LEU A 135 -6.17 -3.76 -20.81
CA LEU A 135 -5.21 -4.00 -19.72
C LEU A 135 -5.70 -3.36 -18.42
N LEU A 136 -6.09 -2.08 -18.47
CA LEU A 136 -6.53 -1.31 -17.31
C LEU A 136 -7.77 -1.94 -16.65
N GLU A 137 -8.71 -2.42 -17.46
CA GLU A 137 -9.95 -3.03 -17.00
C GLU A 137 -9.76 -4.47 -16.50
N HIS A 138 -9.22 -5.34 -17.34
CA HIS A 138 -9.24 -6.79 -17.11
C HIS A 138 -7.98 -7.35 -16.46
N THR A 139 -6.89 -6.57 -16.39
CA THR A 139 -5.62 -7.06 -15.81
C THR A 139 -5.13 -6.23 -14.62
N LEU A 140 -5.49 -4.95 -14.55
CA LEU A 140 -5.00 -3.99 -13.53
C LEU A 140 -6.10 -3.54 -12.54
N GLY A 141 -7.36 -3.93 -12.78
CA GLY A 141 -8.48 -3.66 -11.88
C GLY A 141 -8.82 -2.17 -11.72
N CYS A 142 -8.60 -1.38 -12.77
CA CYS A 142 -8.75 0.08 -12.80
C CYS A 142 -9.43 0.56 -14.10
N PRO A 143 -10.69 0.14 -14.37
CA PRO A 143 -11.35 0.35 -15.67
C PRO A 143 -11.51 1.82 -16.09
N LYS A 144 -11.67 2.74 -15.13
CA LYS A 144 -11.88 4.17 -15.41
C LYS A 144 -10.59 4.97 -15.66
N THR A 145 -9.43 4.36 -15.41
CA THR A 145 -8.12 5.04 -15.43
C THR A 145 -7.75 5.60 -16.80
N PHE A 146 -8.24 5.01 -17.90
CA PHE A 146 -8.00 5.58 -19.22
C PHE A 146 -8.62 6.97 -19.37
N GLU A 147 -9.88 7.13 -18.94
CA GLU A 147 -10.58 8.42 -19.03
C GLU A 147 -10.07 9.41 -18.00
N TRP A 148 -9.73 8.98 -16.78
CA TRP A 148 -9.05 9.84 -15.81
C TRP A 148 -7.69 10.33 -16.30
N ARG A 149 -6.94 9.48 -17.03
CA ARG A 149 -5.71 9.91 -17.69
C ARG A 149 -5.99 10.95 -18.77
N ARG A 150 -7.08 10.82 -19.51
CA ARG A 150 -7.50 11.85 -20.49
C ARG A 150 -7.75 13.19 -19.80
N GLU A 151 -8.51 13.20 -18.72
CA GLU A 151 -8.79 14.40 -17.92
C GLU A 151 -7.48 15.02 -17.38
N GLU A 152 -6.55 14.19 -16.90
CA GLU A 152 -5.26 14.66 -16.40
C GLU A 152 -4.41 15.31 -17.51
N LEU A 153 -4.37 14.71 -18.71
CA LEU A 153 -3.65 15.28 -19.85
C LEU A 153 -4.28 16.60 -20.31
N GLU A 154 -5.60 16.69 -20.36
CA GLU A 154 -6.32 17.93 -20.67
C GLU A 154 -6.01 19.01 -19.64
N ALA A 155 -6.06 18.70 -18.34
CA ALA A 155 -5.71 19.63 -17.26
C ALA A 155 -4.25 20.11 -17.32
N LEU A 156 -3.36 19.32 -17.91
CA LEU A 156 -1.96 19.66 -18.15
C LEU A 156 -1.72 20.39 -19.48
N GLY A 157 -2.76 20.61 -20.30
CA GLY A 157 -2.64 21.22 -21.63
C GLY A 157 -1.89 20.33 -22.64
N LEU A 158 -1.94 19.01 -22.44
CA LEU A 158 -1.31 18.00 -23.30
C LEU A 158 -2.33 17.39 -24.26
N ALA A 159 -1.84 16.69 -25.29
CA ALA A 159 -2.70 15.96 -26.21
C ALA A 159 -3.48 14.86 -25.46
N CYS A 160 -4.80 14.81 -25.65
CA CYS A 160 -5.71 13.91 -24.94
C CYS A 160 -6.58 13.06 -25.89
N CYS A 161 -6.16 12.87 -27.15
CA CYS A 161 -6.75 11.85 -28.03
C CYS A 161 -6.36 10.44 -27.54
N ASP A 162 -7.10 9.42 -27.95
CA ASP A 162 -6.93 8.04 -27.46
C ASP A 162 -5.50 7.51 -27.62
N GLU A 163 -4.85 7.80 -28.75
CA GLU A 163 -3.44 7.43 -28.99
C GLU A 163 -2.49 8.15 -28.02
N ALA A 164 -2.74 9.43 -27.74
CA ALA A 164 -1.93 10.20 -26.79
C ALA A 164 -2.12 9.72 -25.36
N VAL A 165 -3.36 9.36 -24.97
CA VAL A 165 -3.66 8.76 -23.66
C VAL A 165 -2.92 7.43 -23.50
N ALA A 166 -3.03 6.52 -24.48
CA ALA A 166 -2.36 5.22 -24.44
C ALA A 166 -0.83 5.37 -24.37
N THR A 167 -0.26 6.25 -25.21
CA THR A 167 1.17 6.56 -25.20
C THR A 167 1.62 7.19 -23.88
N SER A 168 0.76 7.98 -23.22
CA SER A 168 1.12 8.59 -21.95
C SER A 168 1.47 7.56 -20.88
N PHE A 169 0.79 6.40 -20.81
CA PHE A 169 1.08 5.35 -19.83
C PHE A 169 2.48 4.75 -20.03
N GLU A 170 2.86 4.50 -21.29
CA GLU A 170 4.20 4.01 -21.64
C GLU A 170 5.28 5.05 -21.28
N THR A 171 5.07 6.31 -21.65
CA THR A 171 6.05 7.38 -21.37
C THR A 171 6.18 7.67 -19.88
N ASP A 172 5.11 7.52 -19.10
CA ASP A 172 5.08 7.79 -17.66
C ASP A 172 5.89 6.77 -16.86
N ALA A 173 5.93 5.51 -17.32
CA ALA A 173 6.76 4.43 -16.76
C ALA A 173 8.22 4.43 -17.27
N SER A 174 8.52 5.23 -18.29
CA SER A 174 9.85 5.34 -18.92
C SER A 174 10.72 6.43 -18.26
N PRO A 175 12.06 6.42 -18.39
CA PRO A 175 12.93 7.48 -17.87
C PRO A 175 12.45 8.89 -18.24
N GLY A 176 12.28 9.75 -17.23
CA GLY A 176 11.72 11.10 -17.37
C GLY A 176 10.19 11.20 -17.22
N GLY A 177 9.48 10.07 -17.17
CA GLY A 177 8.07 10.00 -16.80
C GLY A 177 7.82 10.31 -15.32
N ALA A 178 6.62 10.76 -14.96
CA ALA A 178 6.31 11.17 -13.59
C ALA A 178 6.29 9.98 -12.63
N LEU A 179 5.65 8.88 -13.03
CA LEU A 179 5.70 7.64 -12.26
C LEU A 179 7.13 7.10 -12.17
N ARG A 180 7.89 7.12 -13.26
CA ARG A 180 9.28 6.65 -13.24
C ARG A 180 10.13 7.46 -12.24
N GLU A 181 10.01 8.78 -12.24
CA GLU A 181 10.69 9.63 -11.26
C GLU A 181 10.28 9.32 -9.82
N TYR A 182 9.00 9.01 -9.58
CA TYR A 182 8.51 8.57 -8.28
C TYR A 182 9.20 7.26 -7.85
N LEU A 183 9.21 6.25 -8.73
CA LEU A 183 9.79 4.93 -8.46
C LEU A 183 11.31 5.01 -8.19
N GLU A 184 12.04 5.86 -8.90
CA GLU A 184 13.49 6.04 -8.70
C GLU A 184 13.86 6.71 -7.37
N LEU A 185 12.89 7.41 -6.76
CA LEU A 185 13.02 8.09 -5.46
C LEU A 185 12.41 7.28 -4.30
N ALA A 186 11.69 6.21 -4.61
CA ALA A 186 10.99 5.38 -3.66
C ALA A 186 11.86 4.24 -3.12
N ASN A 187 11.29 3.56 -2.13
CA ASN A 187 11.83 2.41 -1.44
C ASN A 187 10.76 1.29 -1.43
N VAL A 188 11.16 0.04 -1.24
CA VAL A 188 10.17 -1.04 -1.02
C VAL A 188 9.72 -1.08 0.45
N ALA A 189 10.65 -0.81 1.36
CA ALA A 189 10.42 -0.72 2.79
C ALA A 189 11.30 0.38 3.37
N VAL A 190 10.86 1.03 4.45
CA VAL A 190 11.62 2.09 5.12
C VAL A 190 11.55 1.91 6.64
N ARG A 191 12.67 2.13 7.31
CA ARG A 191 12.71 2.24 8.77
C ARG A 191 12.96 3.70 9.19
N ILE A 192 12.15 4.19 10.12
CA ILE A 192 12.38 5.45 10.83
C ILE A 192 12.28 5.18 12.33
N GLY A 193 13.39 5.33 13.06
CA GLY A 193 13.46 4.94 14.47
C GLY A 193 13.12 3.47 14.67
N SER A 194 12.14 3.19 15.53
CA SER A 194 11.61 1.84 15.79
C SER A 194 10.39 1.46 14.94
N THR A 195 10.06 2.26 13.91
CA THR A 195 8.91 1.99 13.03
C THR A 195 9.37 1.53 11.65
N LEU A 196 8.81 0.41 11.20
CA LEU A 196 8.92 -0.09 9.83
C LEU A 196 7.70 0.35 9.01
N PHE A 197 7.92 0.81 7.79
CA PHE A 197 6.89 1.15 6.82
C PHE A 197 7.04 0.25 5.60
N VAL A 198 5.93 -0.36 5.18
CA VAL A 198 5.81 -1.19 3.98
C VAL A 198 4.50 -0.82 3.27
N HIS A 199 4.33 -1.17 2.00
CA HIS A 199 3.04 -0.94 1.34
C HIS A 199 2.01 -2.04 1.67
N GLY A 200 2.42 -3.32 1.66
CA GLY A 200 1.54 -4.47 1.79
C GLY A 200 1.52 -5.11 3.17
N ALA A 201 2.33 -6.14 3.41
CA ALA A 201 2.38 -6.81 4.72
C ALA A 201 3.69 -7.56 4.96
N VAL A 202 4.10 -7.58 6.22
CA VAL A 202 5.18 -8.44 6.72
C VAL A 202 4.54 -9.66 7.40
N ASP A 203 4.93 -10.86 6.98
CA ASP A 203 4.51 -12.12 7.60
C ASP A 203 5.64 -13.17 7.54
N ALA A 204 5.35 -14.40 7.96
CA ALA A 204 6.33 -15.47 7.99
C ALA A 204 6.83 -15.93 6.60
N LEU A 205 6.20 -15.46 5.51
CA LEU A 205 6.65 -15.68 4.14
C LEU A 205 7.49 -14.51 3.63
N SER A 206 7.02 -13.28 3.81
CA SER A 206 7.71 -12.10 3.26
C SER A 206 8.88 -11.62 4.13
N ALA A 207 8.87 -11.88 5.45
CA ALA A 207 9.91 -11.42 6.36
C ALA A 207 11.28 -11.96 5.96
N GLY A 208 12.20 -11.07 5.58
CA GLY A 208 13.57 -11.41 5.20
C GLY A 208 13.75 -11.87 3.74
N PHE A 209 12.67 -12.02 2.98
CA PHE A 209 12.73 -12.46 1.59
C PHE A 209 13.02 -11.30 0.64
N VAL A 210 14.05 -11.44 -0.19
CA VAL A 210 14.32 -10.57 -1.35
C VAL A 210 14.26 -11.45 -2.60
N PRO A 211 13.33 -11.20 -3.53
CA PRO A 211 13.31 -11.93 -4.79
C PRO A 211 14.65 -11.80 -5.54
N PRO A 212 15.19 -12.90 -6.11
CA PRO A 212 16.27 -12.82 -7.08
C PRO A 212 15.87 -11.95 -8.28
N LEU A 213 16.82 -11.31 -8.95
CA LEU A 213 16.52 -10.48 -10.13
C LEU A 213 15.95 -11.29 -11.29
N GLU A 214 16.25 -12.57 -11.34
CA GLU A 214 15.77 -13.50 -12.36
C GLU A 214 14.29 -13.87 -12.19
N THR A 215 13.69 -13.53 -11.04
CA THR A 215 12.27 -13.78 -10.73
C THR A 215 11.38 -13.27 -11.86
N ARG A 216 10.53 -14.16 -12.39
CA ARG A 216 9.60 -13.86 -13.48
C ARG A 216 8.25 -13.40 -12.95
N PHE A 217 7.62 -12.48 -13.67
CA PHE A 217 6.21 -12.14 -13.51
C PHE A 217 5.34 -13.19 -14.20
N ALA A 218 5.27 -14.38 -13.60
CA ALA A 218 4.52 -15.53 -14.08
C ALA A 218 3.97 -16.33 -12.88
N VAL A 219 3.17 -17.37 -13.13
CA VAL A 219 2.80 -18.31 -12.05
C VAL A 219 4.06 -19.02 -11.57
N GLY A 220 4.33 -18.98 -10.28
CA GLY A 220 5.47 -19.70 -9.71
C GLY A 220 5.40 -21.21 -9.96
N THR A 221 6.57 -21.80 -10.22
CA THR A 221 6.75 -23.24 -10.54
C THR A 221 7.67 -23.92 -9.53
N THR A 222 7.67 -25.25 -9.51
CA THR A 222 8.55 -26.02 -8.60
C THR A 222 10.03 -25.88 -8.92
N ASP A 223 10.37 -25.37 -10.10
CA ASP A 223 11.74 -25.12 -10.55
C ASP A 223 12.26 -23.74 -10.14
N ASP A 224 11.39 -22.90 -9.56
CA ASP A 224 11.79 -21.58 -9.08
C ASP A 224 12.83 -21.72 -7.97
N VAL A 225 13.86 -20.86 -7.98
CA VAL A 225 14.90 -20.78 -6.93
C VAL A 225 14.31 -20.66 -5.53
N ALA A 226 13.08 -20.13 -5.46
CA ALA A 226 12.38 -19.84 -4.24
C ALA A 226 11.40 -20.97 -3.82
N TYR A 227 11.35 -22.10 -4.53
CA TYR A 227 10.50 -23.25 -4.19
C TYR A 227 11.21 -24.29 -3.29
N PRO A 228 10.50 -24.92 -2.33
CA PRO A 228 9.16 -24.57 -1.86
C PRO A 228 9.19 -23.26 -1.06
N PRO A 229 8.07 -22.50 -0.98
CA PRO A 229 8.00 -21.37 -0.07
C PRO A 229 8.23 -21.86 1.36
N SER A 230 9.36 -21.47 1.95
CA SER A 230 9.63 -21.79 3.34
C SER A 230 9.02 -20.73 4.25
N ARG A 231 8.45 -21.19 5.38
CA ARG A 231 8.07 -20.32 6.51
C ARG A 231 9.28 -20.00 7.41
N THR A 232 10.49 -20.28 6.94
CA THR A 232 11.71 -20.13 7.74
C THR A 232 12.20 -18.71 7.63
N PHE A 233 12.17 -18.02 8.76
CA PHE A 233 12.78 -16.70 8.97
C PHE A 233 14.21 -16.67 8.44
N PHE A 234 14.56 -15.58 7.78
CA PHE A 234 15.92 -15.39 7.29
C PHE A 234 16.86 -14.98 8.43
N GLU A 235 18.11 -15.40 8.30
CA GLU A 235 19.25 -15.08 9.18
C GLU A 235 19.57 -13.57 9.22
N ASN A 236 18.95 -12.78 8.33
CA ASN A 236 19.20 -11.38 8.12
C ASN A 236 18.38 -10.50 9.07
N LYS A 237 18.98 -9.40 9.55
CA LYS A 237 18.27 -8.39 10.33
C LYS A 237 17.32 -7.61 9.43
N VAL A 238 16.30 -6.95 10.01
CA VAL A 238 15.34 -6.11 9.26
C VAL A 238 16.06 -5.09 8.37
N ASP A 239 17.15 -4.50 8.85
CA ASP A 239 17.89 -3.48 8.09
C ASP A 239 18.61 -4.06 6.85
N ASP A 240 19.18 -5.26 6.94
CA ASP A 240 19.80 -5.96 5.80
C ASP A 240 18.74 -6.34 4.75
N TRP A 241 17.56 -6.75 5.22
CA TRP A 241 16.42 -7.04 4.36
C TRP A 241 15.93 -5.79 3.61
N ILE A 242 15.79 -4.66 4.29
CA ILE A 242 15.45 -3.37 3.66
C ILE A 242 16.49 -3.00 2.60
N ALA A 243 17.78 -3.11 2.91
CA ALA A 243 18.85 -2.81 1.96
C ALA A 243 18.78 -3.70 0.71
N GLY A 244 18.53 -5.01 0.88
CA GLY A 244 18.37 -5.93 -0.25
C GLY A 244 17.14 -5.62 -1.12
N LEU A 245 16.02 -5.21 -0.51
CA LEU A 245 14.84 -4.78 -1.26
C LEU A 245 15.07 -3.47 -2.04
N ASP A 246 15.83 -2.53 -1.47
CA ASP A 246 16.22 -1.29 -2.14
C ASP A 246 17.16 -1.56 -3.32
N ASP A 247 18.13 -2.47 -3.16
CA ASP A 247 19.02 -2.91 -4.23
C ASP A 247 18.23 -3.58 -5.36
N LEU A 248 17.26 -4.44 -5.02
CA LEU A 248 16.33 -5.04 -5.97
C LEU A 248 15.56 -3.97 -6.76
N LEU A 249 14.98 -2.97 -6.09
CA LEU A 249 14.25 -1.88 -6.75
C LEU A 249 15.13 -1.14 -7.74
N ARG A 250 16.34 -0.73 -7.32
CA ARG A 250 17.28 -0.01 -8.19
C ARG A 250 17.72 -0.84 -9.39
N ALA A 251 18.11 -2.09 -9.16
CA ALA A 251 18.55 -3.00 -10.21
C ALA A 251 17.42 -3.33 -11.19
N GLY A 252 16.22 -3.64 -10.69
CA GLY A 252 15.05 -3.92 -11.52
C GLY A 252 14.62 -2.73 -12.38
N LEU A 253 14.67 -1.51 -11.83
CA LEU A 253 14.40 -0.28 -12.59
C LEU A 253 15.47 -0.04 -13.67
N ALA A 254 16.74 -0.36 -13.39
CA ALA A 254 17.83 -0.25 -14.36
C ALA A 254 17.71 -1.29 -15.48
N GLU A 255 17.31 -2.52 -15.17
CA GLU A 255 16.98 -3.53 -16.18
C GLU A 255 15.81 -3.10 -17.05
N HIS A 256 14.73 -2.61 -16.44
CA HIS A 256 13.57 -2.09 -17.18
C HIS A 256 13.95 -0.96 -18.13
N ALA A 257 14.81 -0.02 -17.71
CA ALA A 257 15.27 1.05 -18.60
C ALA A 257 16.13 0.54 -19.76
N ARG A 258 16.88 -0.54 -19.56
CA ARG A 258 17.75 -1.14 -20.58
C ARG A 258 16.97 -1.99 -21.59
N GLN A 259 15.99 -2.74 -21.12
CA GLN A 259 15.19 -3.67 -21.91
C GLN A 259 13.70 -3.57 -21.51
N PRO A 260 13.00 -2.47 -21.85
CA PRO A 260 11.60 -2.30 -21.48
C PRO A 260 10.68 -3.28 -22.23
N GLN A 261 11.03 -3.63 -23.47
CA GLN A 261 10.27 -4.52 -24.35
C GLN A 261 10.60 -6.00 -24.10
N ARG A 262 9.63 -6.87 -24.37
CA ARG A 262 9.84 -8.33 -24.35
C ARG A 262 10.85 -8.74 -25.41
N ARG A 263 11.72 -9.68 -25.05
CA ARG A 263 12.62 -10.43 -25.93
C ARG A 263 11.88 -11.65 -26.50
N GLU A 264 12.52 -12.34 -27.44
CA GLU A 264 12.00 -13.59 -28.03
C GLU A 264 11.76 -14.71 -27.01
N ASP A 265 12.54 -14.74 -25.93
CA ASP A 265 12.36 -15.70 -24.81
C ASP A 265 11.24 -15.29 -23.83
N GLY A 266 10.48 -14.24 -24.15
CA GLY A 266 9.41 -13.68 -23.34
C GLY A 266 9.86 -12.78 -22.19
N TRP A 267 11.17 -12.68 -21.91
CA TRP A 267 11.71 -11.87 -20.82
C TRP A 267 11.76 -10.38 -21.16
N ARG A 268 11.64 -9.53 -20.13
CA ARG A 268 11.85 -8.08 -20.19
C ARG A 268 12.49 -7.60 -18.89
N GLY A 269 13.07 -6.42 -18.91
CA GLY A 269 13.62 -5.80 -17.72
C GLY A 269 12.54 -5.41 -16.71
N GLY A 270 12.86 -5.53 -15.42
CA GLY A 270 11.94 -5.20 -14.33
C GLY A 270 10.95 -6.30 -13.96
N GLU A 271 11.09 -7.52 -14.50
CA GLU A 271 10.24 -8.68 -14.19
C GLU A 271 10.15 -8.97 -12.69
N ALA A 272 11.25 -8.91 -11.94
CA ALA A 272 11.22 -9.13 -10.50
C ALA A 272 10.40 -8.08 -9.74
N LEU A 273 10.35 -6.83 -10.24
CA LEU A 273 9.52 -5.77 -9.66
C LEU A 273 8.03 -5.98 -9.99
N MET A 274 7.73 -6.41 -11.22
CA MET A 274 6.38 -6.82 -11.60
C MET A 274 5.94 -8.08 -10.85
N ALA A 275 6.86 -8.98 -10.51
CA ALA A 275 6.59 -10.15 -9.68
C ALA A 275 6.28 -9.75 -8.23
N LEU A 276 6.93 -8.73 -7.67
CA LEU A 276 6.61 -8.23 -6.32
C LEU A 276 5.16 -7.77 -6.20
N GLN A 277 4.52 -7.22 -7.22
CA GLN A 277 3.10 -6.86 -7.13
C GLN A 277 2.14 -8.05 -7.27
N ASN A 278 2.63 -9.26 -7.53
CA ASN A 278 1.83 -10.46 -7.80
C ASN A 278 2.21 -11.62 -6.89
N ARG A 279 1.29 -12.02 -6.02
CA ARG A 279 1.55 -13.00 -4.95
C ARG A 279 1.96 -14.35 -5.51
N CYS A 280 1.35 -14.82 -6.59
CA CYS A 280 1.71 -16.12 -7.17
C CYS A 280 3.11 -16.14 -7.80
N ALA A 281 3.60 -15.02 -8.34
CA ALA A 281 4.96 -14.93 -8.89
C ALA A 281 6.06 -15.09 -7.84
N VAL A 282 5.76 -14.80 -6.57
CA VAL A 282 6.71 -14.94 -5.46
C VAL A 282 6.25 -15.93 -4.38
N TRP A 283 5.29 -16.80 -4.70
CA TRP A 283 4.74 -17.80 -3.77
C TRP A 283 4.25 -17.22 -2.44
N GLY A 284 3.54 -16.09 -2.51
CA GLY A 284 2.99 -15.41 -1.34
C GLY A 284 4.01 -14.65 -0.50
N ARG A 285 5.26 -14.48 -0.95
CA ARG A 285 6.31 -13.75 -0.22
C ARG A 285 6.43 -12.28 -0.56
N SER A 286 5.34 -11.65 -1.00
CA SER A 286 5.38 -10.24 -1.36
C SER A 286 5.15 -9.34 -0.15
N VAL A 287 6.09 -8.43 0.10
CA VAL A 287 5.89 -7.34 1.06
C VAL A 287 5.02 -6.20 0.50
N VAL A 288 4.79 -6.18 -0.82
CA VAL A 288 4.04 -5.14 -1.52
C VAL A 288 2.58 -5.55 -1.71
N SER A 289 2.30 -6.78 -2.13
CA SER A 289 0.94 -7.22 -2.49
C SER A 289 0.26 -8.08 -1.42
N ASN A 290 0.95 -8.51 -0.37
CA ASN A 290 0.28 -9.13 0.77
C ASN A 290 -0.47 -8.08 1.61
N ALA A 291 -1.45 -8.50 2.42
CA ALA A 291 -2.20 -7.61 3.31
C ALA A 291 -2.59 -8.32 4.60
N TRP A 292 -2.50 -7.63 5.73
CA TRP A 292 -3.14 -8.09 6.97
C TRP A 292 -4.66 -7.86 6.92
N ALA A 293 -5.05 -6.68 6.43
CA ALA A 293 -6.40 -6.15 6.51
C ALA A 293 -7.52 -7.10 6.05
N ASP A 294 -8.52 -7.26 6.91
CA ASP A 294 -9.75 -7.99 6.62
C ASP A 294 -10.97 -7.32 7.26
N GLY A 295 -12.00 -7.03 6.46
CA GLY A 295 -13.29 -6.59 6.99
C GLY A 295 -13.21 -5.30 7.80
N GLY A 296 -12.38 -4.33 7.39
CA GLY A 296 -12.22 -3.07 8.11
C GLY A 296 -11.32 -3.15 9.36
N ASN A 297 -10.66 -4.28 9.61
CA ASN A 297 -9.77 -4.52 10.75
C ASN A 297 -8.43 -5.09 10.28
N VAL A 298 -7.46 -5.24 11.18
CA VAL A 298 -6.14 -5.83 10.84
C VAL A 298 -6.20 -7.35 10.72
N ASP A 299 -7.10 -8.04 11.42
CA ASP A 299 -7.28 -9.50 11.34
C ASP A 299 -8.72 -9.87 11.70
N SER A 300 -9.15 -11.08 11.37
CA SER A 300 -10.46 -11.61 11.74
C SER A 300 -10.42 -13.14 11.91
N ALA A 301 -11.47 -13.74 12.50
CA ALA A 301 -11.59 -15.18 12.56
C ALA A 301 -11.65 -15.81 11.15
N ALA A 302 -12.41 -15.20 10.23
CA ALA A 302 -12.52 -15.68 8.86
C ALA A 302 -11.21 -15.55 8.06
N ALA A 303 -10.43 -14.51 8.33
CA ALA A 303 -9.08 -14.34 7.78
C ALA A 303 -8.18 -15.51 8.18
N ARG A 304 -8.22 -15.93 9.46
CA ARG A 304 -7.46 -17.08 9.96
C ARG A 304 -7.86 -18.38 9.28
N GLU A 305 -9.16 -18.68 9.18
CA GLU A 305 -9.63 -19.90 8.51
C GLU A 305 -9.18 -19.95 7.04
N ARG A 306 -9.18 -18.81 6.35
CA ARG A 306 -8.68 -18.71 4.97
C ARG A 306 -7.19 -18.99 4.85
N ARG A 307 -6.38 -18.46 5.78
CA ARG A 307 -4.95 -18.77 5.86
C ARG A 307 -4.75 -20.28 6.01
N GLU A 308 -5.44 -20.90 6.95
CA GLU A 308 -5.32 -22.34 7.21
C GLU A 308 -5.68 -23.18 5.98
N ARG A 309 -6.70 -22.80 5.21
CA ARG A 309 -7.08 -23.50 3.96
C ARG A 309 -5.99 -23.49 2.90
N VAL A 310 -5.28 -22.37 2.72
CA VAL A 310 -4.17 -22.27 1.75
C VAL A 310 -3.04 -23.25 2.08
N TRP A 311 -2.82 -23.50 3.38
CA TRP A 311 -1.74 -24.35 3.87
C TRP A 311 -2.14 -25.80 4.12
N ALA A 312 -3.44 -26.09 4.23
CA ALA A 312 -3.95 -27.46 4.36
C ALA A 312 -3.92 -28.24 3.04
N ALA A 313 -3.97 -27.54 1.90
CA ALA A 313 -3.66 -28.10 0.59
C ALA A 313 -2.14 -28.05 0.32
N GLU A 314 -1.61 -28.93 -0.55
CA GLU A 314 -0.28 -28.66 -1.12
C GLU A 314 -0.33 -27.29 -1.81
N PRO A 315 0.41 -26.28 -1.32
CA PRO A 315 0.20 -24.92 -1.78
C PRO A 315 0.64 -24.81 -3.23
N SER A 316 -0.29 -24.46 -4.12
CA SER A 316 0.06 -23.96 -5.45
C SER A 316 0.31 -22.46 -5.37
N ALA A 317 1.17 -21.93 -6.24
CA ALA A 317 1.42 -20.49 -6.34
C ALA A 317 0.11 -19.68 -6.47
N LEU A 318 -0.86 -20.18 -7.24
CA LEU A 318 -2.18 -19.55 -7.45
C LEU A 318 -3.03 -19.50 -6.17
N ALA A 319 -2.78 -20.34 -5.16
CA ALA A 319 -3.54 -20.32 -3.92
C ALA A 319 -3.39 -18.98 -3.16
N PHE A 320 -2.30 -18.25 -3.39
CA PHE A 320 -2.06 -16.93 -2.78
C PHE A 320 -2.81 -15.78 -3.48
N GLU A 321 -3.27 -15.97 -4.73
CA GLU A 321 -4.13 -15.03 -5.45
C GLU A 321 -5.61 -15.24 -5.17
N ALA A 322 -5.99 -16.41 -4.64
CA ALA A 322 -7.37 -16.78 -4.39
C ALA A 322 -8.02 -15.84 -3.35
N GLY A 323 -8.69 -14.79 -3.86
CA GLY A 323 -9.86 -14.10 -3.35
C GLY A 323 -9.84 -13.48 -1.95
N SER A 324 -8.87 -13.73 -1.08
CA SER A 324 -8.88 -13.29 0.34
C SER A 324 -7.73 -13.84 1.20
N TYR A 325 -6.63 -14.31 0.61
CA TYR A 325 -5.42 -14.56 1.41
C TYR A 325 -5.03 -13.28 2.14
N THR A 326 -4.84 -13.42 3.45
CA THR A 326 -4.45 -12.35 4.38
C THR A 326 -3.24 -12.85 5.14
N SER A 327 -2.29 -11.97 5.40
CA SER A 327 -1.11 -12.24 6.19
C SER A 327 -1.45 -12.35 7.66
N ASP A 328 -0.72 -13.19 8.41
CA ASP A 328 -0.94 -13.33 9.85
C ASP A 328 -0.21 -12.23 10.64
N ALA A 329 -0.92 -11.14 10.94
CA ALA A 329 -0.40 -10.04 11.76
C ALA A 329 -0.09 -10.45 13.22
N ARG A 330 -0.58 -11.62 13.66
CA ARG A 330 -0.44 -12.16 15.02
C ARG A 330 0.60 -13.27 15.13
N ASP A 331 1.45 -13.48 14.10
CA ASP A 331 2.49 -14.50 14.21
C ASP A 331 3.56 -14.08 15.24
N PRO A 332 3.70 -14.80 16.38
CA PRO A 332 4.65 -14.41 17.43
C PRO A 332 6.11 -14.49 16.98
N ARG A 333 6.41 -15.29 15.94
CA ARG A 333 7.76 -15.45 15.41
C ARG A 333 8.16 -14.26 14.54
N VAL A 334 7.23 -13.73 13.74
CA VAL A 334 7.42 -12.47 12.99
C VAL A 334 7.60 -11.32 13.97
N ALA A 335 6.76 -11.24 15.00
CA ALA A 335 6.89 -10.22 16.04
C ALA A 335 8.22 -10.32 16.81
N ALA A 336 8.73 -11.53 17.07
CA ALA A 336 10.05 -11.72 17.67
C ALA A 336 11.17 -11.20 16.76
N TRP A 337 11.18 -11.60 15.49
CA TRP A 337 12.16 -11.14 14.50
C TRP A 337 12.19 -9.60 14.35
N LEU A 338 11.01 -8.97 14.32
CA LEU A 338 10.88 -7.51 14.32
C LEU A 338 11.48 -6.87 15.58
N ARG A 339 11.14 -7.40 16.77
CA ARG A 339 11.64 -6.87 18.06
C ARG A 339 13.14 -7.07 18.24
N GLU A 340 13.69 -8.19 17.78
CA GLU A 340 15.14 -8.44 17.77
C GLU A 340 15.91 -7.40 16.94
N SER A 341 15.25 -6.81 15.94
CA SER A 341 15.78 -5.70 15.15
C SER A 341 15.44 -4.32 15.74
N GLY A 342 14.78 -4.25 16.90
CA GLY A 342 14.36 -3.01 17.56
C GLY A 342 13.12 -2.36 16.93
N ILE A 343 12.30 -3.12 16.19
CA ILE A 343 11.04 -2.63 15.63
C ILE A 343 9.91 -2.84 16.64
N THR A 344 9.19 -1.77 16.94
CA THR A 344 8.00 -1.78 17.82
C THR A 344 6.70 -1.60 17.05
N ARG A 345 6.78 -1.20 15.79
CA ARG A 345 5.62 -0.90 14.95
C ARG A 345 5.89 -1.21 13.49
N VAL A 346 4.87 -1.72 12.80
CA VAL A 346 4.84 -1.78 11.34
C VAL A 346 3.60 -1.07 10.81
N VAL A 347 3.77 -0.19 9.82
CA VAL A 347 2.71 0.61 9.20
C VAL A 347 2.59 0.22 7.73
N SER A 348 1.35 0.06 7.26
CA SER A 348 1.05 -0.40 5.91
C SER A 348 -0.19 0.22 5.26
N GLY A 349 -0.28 0.11 3.94
CA GLY A 349 -1.41 0.48 3.09
C GLY A 349 -2.07 -0.73 2.42
N HIS A 350 -2.29 -0.64 1.10
CA HIS A 350 -2.67 -1.71 0.16
C HIS A 350 -4.10 -2.25 0.23
N ARG A 351 -4.59 -2.64 1.41
CA ARG A 351 -5.97 -3.13 1.56
C ARG A 351 -6.84 -2.21 2.41
N PRO A 352 -8.04 -1.83 1.91
CA PRO A 352 -8.89 -0.87 2.60
C PRO A 352 -9.36 -1.40 3.95
N VAL A 353 -9.26 -0.55 4.96
CA VAL A 353 -9.73 -0.84 6.32
C VAL A 353 -10.90 0.03 6.75
N GLY A 354 -11.76 0.48 5.83
CA GLY A 354 -12.92 1.31 6.15
C GLY A 354 -12.58 2.79 6.27
N ASP A 355 -13.21 3.51 7.20
CA ASP A 355 -13.16 4.98 7.30
C ASP A 355 -12.25 5.54 8.40
N SER A 356 -11.47 4.68 9.02
CA SER A 356 -10.35 5.03 9.89
C SER A 356 -9.29 3.94 9.85
N PRO A 357 -8.00 4.25 10.12
CA PRO A 357 -6.94 3.26 10.17
C PRO A 357 -7.28 2.14 11.17
N ALA A 358 -6.89 0.91 10.84
CA ALA A 358 -7.02 -0.23 11.74
C ALA A 358 -5.67 -0.52 12.39
N VAL A 359 -5.69 -0.72 13.70
CA VAL A 359 -4.48 -0.98 14.50
C VAL A 359 -4.65 -2.29 15.24
N LEU A 360 -3.65 -3.16 15.23
CA LEU A 360 -3.50 -4.29 16.15
C LEU A 360 -2.56 -3.89 17.26
N SER A 361 -3.07 -3.93 18.50
CA SER A 361 -2.33 -3.50 19.68
C SER A 361 -1.03 -4.29 19.87
N SER A 362 0.02 -3.60 20.28
CA SER A 362 1.27 -4.23 20.71
C SER A 362 1.10 -5.15 21.93
N ALA A 363 -0.03 -5.08 22.65
CA ALA A 363 -0.33 -5.97 23.77
C ALA A 363 -0.37 -7.46 23.40
N TYR A 364 -0.59 -7.80 22.13
CA TYR A 364 -0.63 -9.19 21.67
C TYR A 364 0.78 -9.82 21.61
N HIS A 365 1.73 -9.18 20.91
CA HIS A 365 3.06 -9.76 20.64
C HIS A 365 4.24 -8.77 20.76
N GLY A 366 4.00 -7.59 21.33
CA GLY A 366 5.00 -6.54 21.54
C GLY A 366 5.29 -5.66 20.31
N VAL A 367 4.54 -5.83 19.21
CA VAL A 367 4.65 -5.01 18.00
C VAL A 367 3.25 -4.53 17.62
N GLU A 368 3.11 -3.22 17.39
CA GLU A 368 1.88 -2.62 16.87
C GLU A 368 1.82 -2.76 15.34
N MET A 369 0.73 -3.31 14.79
CA MET A 369 0.54 -3.42 13.34
C MET A 369 -0.55 -2.43 12.90
N VAL A 370 -0.26 -1.59 11.91
CA VAL A 370 -1.17 -0.53 11.45
C VAL A 370 -1.46 -0.69 9.97
N CYS A 371 -2.73 -0.70 9.61
CA CYS A 371 -3.22 -0.58 8.23
C CYS A 371 -3.91 0.77 8.09
N ALA A 372 -3.50 1.59 7.13
CA ALA A 372 -3.97 2.97 6.97
C ALA A 372 -4.56 3.28 5.58
N ASP A 373 -4.75 2.27 4.74
CA ASP A 373 -5.51 2.42 3.50
C ASP A 373 -7.00 2.64 3.80
N THR A 374 -7.49 3.80 3.39
CA THR A 374 -8.88 4.26 3.56
C THR A 374 -9.53 4.56 2.20
N SER A 375 -9.02 3.97 1.11
CA SER A 375 -9.47 4.23 -0.25
C SER A 375 -10.93 3.85 -0.54
N TYR A 376 -11.55 3.01 0.30
CA TYR A 376 -12.95 2.57 0.18
C TYR A 376 -13.79 2.88 1.42
N SER A 377 -13.53 4.02 2.09
CA SER A 377 -14.29 4.46 3.26
C SER A 377 -15.78 4.71 3.00
N ASP A 378 -16.15 5.12 1.79
CA ASP A 378 -17.52 5.40 1.36
C ASP A 378 -17.68 5.06 -0.12
N THR A 379 -18.06 3.82 -0.42
CA THR A 379 -18.22 3.32 -1.79
C THR A 379 -19.40 3.91 -2.55
N THR A 380 -20.20 4.76 -1.90
CA THR A 380 -21.27 5.51 -2.58
C THR A 380 -20.77 6.84 -3.15
N ALA A 381 -19.62 7.33 -2.67
CA ALA A 381 -18.98 8.53 -3.18
C ALA A 381 -18.21 8.27 -4.48
N PRO A 382 -18.10 9.26 -5.40
CA PRO A 382 -17.36 9.11 -6.65
C PRO A 382 -15.88 8.72 -6.49
N ASP A 383 -15.24 9.16 -5.40
CA ASP A 383 -13.84 8.86 -5.05
C ASP A 383 -13.70 7.70 -4.07
N ASN A 384 -14.80 6.98 -3.77
CA ASN A 384 -14.90 5.92 -2.75
C ASN A 384 -14.53 6.35 -1.31
N ARG A 385 -14.33 7.64 -1.04
CA ARG A 385 -13.91 8.17 0.28
C ARG A 385 -14.93 9.13 0.87
N GLY A 386 -15.63 9.90 0.03
CA GLY A 386 -16.67 10.82 0.47
C GLY A 386 -16.11 11.83 1.47
N LYS A 387 -16.74 11.92 2.66
CA LYS A 387 -16.26 12.81 3.74
C LYS A 387 -15.07 12.26 4.51
N ALA A 388 -14.78 10.96 4.38
CA ALA A 388 -13.77 10.32 5.18
C ALA A 388 -12.39 10.92 4.92
N LEU A 389 -11.62 11.03 5.99
CA LEU A 389 -10.25 11.51 5.97
C LEU A 389 -9.50 10.83 7.10
N ALA A 390 -8.32 10.30 6.81
CA ALA A 390 -7.48 9.65 7.81
C ALA A 390 -6.08 10.25 7.82
N ALA A 391 -5.63 10.62 9.02
CA ALA A 391 -4.24 10.97 9.30
C ALA A 391 -3.71 10.02 10.38
N PHE A 392 -2.70 9.23 10.00
CA PHE A 392 -1.89 8.46 10.94
C PHE A 392 -0.63 9.27 11.26
N ILE A 393 -0.44 9.55 12.54
CA ILE A 393 0.69 10.33 13.03
C ILE A 393 1.41 9.52 14.09
N ILE A 394 2.73 9.50 14.04
CA ILE A 394 3.57 9.02 15.13
C ILE A 394 4.22 10.23 15.77
N GLU A 395 4.19 10.30 17.10
CA GLU A 395 4.72 11.41 17.88
C GLU A 395 5.61 10.91 19.02
N GLY A 396 6.59 11.73 19.38
CA GLY A 396 7.45 11.53 20.53
C GLY A 396 8.46 12.67 20.67
N PRO A 397 9.30 12.66 21.71
CA PRO A 397 10.19 13.79 21.97
C PRO A 397 11.30 13.93 20.93
N ASP A 398 11.80 12.82 20.37
CA ASP A 398 12.80 12.76 19.31
C ASP A 398 12.56 11.53 18.41
N LEU A 399 13.31 11.42 17.30
CA LEU A 399 13.15 10.32 16.34
C LEU A 399 13.43 8.95 16.94
N GLU A 400 14.35 8.85 17.90
CA GLU A 400 14.71 7.58 18.52
C GLU A 400 13.54 7.07 19.37
N THR A 401 12.79 7.97 20.01
CA THR A 401 11.70 7.68 20.94
C THR A 401 10.31 8.07 20.40
N CYS A 402 10.20 8.31 19.09
CA CYS A 402 8.96 8.63 18.39
C CYS A 402 8.06 7.40 18.25
N THR A 403 7.41 6.99 19.34
CA THR A 403 6.72 5.69 19.39
C THR A 403 5.23 5.76 19.71
N ARG A 404 4.63 6.94 19.91
CA ARG A 404 3.18 7.03 20.17
C ARG A 404 2.40 7.21 18.87
N SER A 405 1.49 6.29 18.57
CA SER A 405 0.55 6.44 17.46
C SER A 405 -0.63 7.33 17.84
N ARG A 406 -1.05 8.18 16.91
CA ARG A 406 -2.27 8.96 16.97
C ARG A 406 -3.05 8.81 15.67
N LEU A 407 -4.32 8.44 15.82
CA LEU A 407 -5.29 8.36 14.73
C LEU A 407 -6.17 9.59 14.81
N LYS A 408 -6.27 10.34 13.72
CA LYS A 408 -7.13 11.53 13.66
C LYS A 408 -7.77 11.64 12.29
N GLY A 409 -9.01 12.12 12.26
CA GLY A 409 -9.67 12.35 11.00
C GLY A 409 -11.17 12.54 11.09
N VAL A 410 -11.82 12.24 9.98
CA VAL A 410 -13.26 12.33 9.77
C VAL A 410 -13.74 10.97 9.29
N LEU A 411 -14.79 10.42 9.91
CA LEU A 411 -15.44 9.20 9.46
C LEU A 411 -16.30 9.47 8.23
N SER A 412 -16.76 8.42 7.56
CA SER A 412 -17.66 8.50 6.39
C SER A 412 -18.96 9.27 6.71
N ASP A 413 -19.46 9.13 7.94
CA ASP A 413 -20.66 9.84 8.44
C ASP A 413 -20.41 11.31 8.82
N GLY A 414 -19.14 11.77 8.79
CA GLY A 414 -18.75 13.14 9.12
C GLY A 414 -18.36 13.38 10.58
N ARG A 415 -18.46 12.38 11.48
CA ARG A 415 -17.98 12.51 12.85
C ARG A 415 -16.46 12.59 12.88
N LEU A 416 -15.93 13.40 13.79
CA LEU A 416 -14.50 13.50 14.05
C LEU A 416 -14.05 12.37 14.98
N TYR A 417 -12.86 11.85 14.73
CA TYR A 417 -12.14 11.00 15.65
C TYR A 417 -10.73 11.55 15.89
N ASP A 418 -10.26 11.40 17.12
CA ASP A 418 -8.91 11.77 17.55
C ASP A 418 -8.56 10.93 18.77
N CYS A 419 -7.64 10.00 18.60
CA CYS A 419 -7.26 9.08 19.65
C CYS A 419 -5.79 8.69 19.55
N SER A 420 -5.21 8.36 20.70
CA SER A 420 -3.81 7.96 20.80
C SER A 420 -3.68 6.58 21.42
N MET A 421 -2.87 5.76 20.78
CA MET A 421 -2.42 4.48 21.33
C MET A 421 -1.47 4.74 22.51
N PRO A 422 -1.23 3.74 23.38
CA PRO A 422 -0.21 3.84 24.41
C PRO A 422 1.18 4.12 23.80
N TYR A 423 1.99 4.90 24.52
CA TYR A 423 3.40 5.06 24.18
C TYR A 423 4.12 3.71 24.29
N LEU A 424 4.95 3.36 23.28
CA LEU A 424 5.66 2.09 23.26
C LEU A 424 7.10 2.29 23.78
N PRO A 425 7.42 1.84 25.00
CA PRO A 425 8.76 2.00 25.56
C PRO A 425 9.78 1.13 24.81
N LEU A 426 10.95 1.71 24.51
CA LEU A 426 12.06 1.00 23.86
C LEU A 426 12.96 0.26 24.86
N SER A 427 12.82 0.58 26.15
CA SER A 427 13.48 -0.12 27.24
C SER A 427 12.57 -0.16 28.47
N SER A 428 12.76 -1.13 29.36
CA SER A 428 12.01 -1.24 30.61
C SER A 428 12.20 -0.04 31.55
N SER A 429 13.24 0.77 31.33
CA SER A 429 13.54 1.99 32.10
C SER A 429 12.95 3.27 31.48
N SER A 430 12.41 3.23 30.26
CA SER A 430 11.76 4.41 29.67
C SER A 430 10.35 4.56 30.24
N SER A 431 10.21 5.40 31.28
CA SER A 431 8.92 5.92 31.70
C SER A 431 8.59 7.17 30.90
N SER A 432 7.34 7.28 30.44
CA SER A 432 6.87 8.37 29.61
C SER A 432 5.56 8.87 30.18
N SER A 433 5.41 10.20 30.32
CA SER A 433 4.12 10.83 30.69
C SER A 433 3.12 10.81 29.55
N TRP A 434 3.48 10.25 28.38
CA TRP A 434 2.60 10.16 27.24
C TRP A 434 1.59 9.03 27.48
N GLY A 435 0.41 9.42 27.96
CA GLY A 435 -0.73 8.51 28.13
C GLY A 435 -1.25 7.96 26.78
N GLY A 436 -2.27 7.12 26.85
CA GLY A 436 -2.90 6.55 25.67
C GLY A 436 -3.99 5.55 26.08
N ASP A 437 -4.73 5.07 25.09
CA ASP A 437 -5.86 4.19 25.34
C ASP A 437 -5.50 2.73 25.05
N ALA A 438 -5.33 1.94 26.11
CA ALA A 438 -4.92 0.54 26.00
C ALA A 438 -5.98 -0.37 25.36
N LEU A 439 -7.24 0.08 25.25
CA LEU A 439 -8.27 -0.70 24.56
C LEU A 439 -8.18 -0.56 23.05
N LEU A 440 -7.66 0.56 22.52
CA LEU A 440 -7.53 0.72 21.07
C LEU A 440 -6.66 -0.39 20.47
N GLY A 441 -7.12 -0.90 19.34
CA GLY A 441 -6.49 -1.98 18.64
C GLY A 441 -6.63 -3.37 19.27
N THR A 442 -7.45 -3.49 20.33
CA THR A 442 -7.82 -4.77 20.94
C THR A 442 -9.17 -5.27 20.42
N VAL A 443 -9.38 -6.58 20.58
CA VAL A 443 -10.61 -7.28 20.16
C VAL A 443 -11.31 -7.82 21.39
N THR A 444 -12.62 -7.59 21.47
CA THR A 444 -13.50 -8.14 22.50
C THR A 444 -13.75 -9.64 22.28
N GLU A 445 -14.27 -10.32 23.29
CA GLU A 445 -14.63 -11.74 23.19
C GLU A 445 -15.70 -12.02 22.11
N ASP A 446 -16.62 -11.08 21.89
CA ASP A 446 -17.66 -11.14 20.85
C ASP A 446 -17.17 -10.69 19.45
N GLY A 447 -15.85 -10.51 19.29
CA GLY A 447 -15.19 -10.27 18.00
C GLY A 447 -15.25 -8.82 17.49
N TRP A 448 -15.57 -7.86 18.36
CA TRP A 448 -15.56 -6.43 18.02
C TRP A 448 -14.21 -5.79 18.32
N TRP A 449 -13.77 -4.94 17.41
CA TRP A 449 -12.47 -4.29 17.46
C TRP A 449 -12.61 -2.84 17.92
N PHE A 450 -11.85 -2.41 18.92
CA PHE A 450 -11.80 -1.00 19.32
C PHE A 450 -10.98 -0.19 18.32
N LYS A 451 -11.64 0.55 17.45
CA LYS A 451 -11.01 1.14 16.26
C LYS A 451 -10.64 2.61 16.46
N ALA A 452 -11.57 3.40 16.98
CA ALA A 452 -11.37 4.83 17.16
C ALA A 452 -12.13 5.35 18.38
N VAL A 453 -11.86 6.61 18.75
CA VAL A 453 -12.63 7.34 19.76
C VAL A 453 -13.34 8.51 19.10
N VAL A 454 -14.65 8.63 19.38
CA VAL A 454 -15.53 9.62 18.77
C VAL A 454 -16.24 10.47 19.84
N GLU A 455 -17.04 11.43 19.39
CA GLU A 455 -17.88 12.30 20.24
C GLU A 455 -17.08 13.05 21.32
N GLY A 456 -15.90 13.57 20.94
CA GLY A 456 -15.04 14.33 21.85
C GLY A 456 -14.48 13.48 23.00
N GLY A 457 -14.25 12.18 22.76
CA GLY A 457 -13.61 11.30 23.75
C GLY A 457 -14.56 10.42 24.55
N LYS A 458 -15.87 10.50 24.31
CA LYS A 458 -16.93 9.89 25.17
C LYS A 458 -17.33 8.48 24.76
N LYS A 459 -17.08 8.09 23.51
CA LYS A 459 -17.44 6.76 23.00
C LYS A 459 -16.30 6.16 22.20
N TYR A 460 -16.21 4.83 22.26
CA TYR A 460 -15.46 4.07 21.28
C TYR A 460 -16.32 3.79 20.06
N LEU A 461 -15.71 3.93 18.88
CA LEU A 461 -16.18 3.28 17.68
C LEU A 461 -15.58 1.87 17.66
N GLN A 462 -16.46 0.87 17.66
CA GLN A 462 -16.07 -0.51 17.42
C GLN A 462 -16.43 -0.95 16.01
N SER A 463 -15.61 -1.82 15.43
CA SER A 463 -15.86 -2.44 14.13
C SER A 463 -15.79 -3.95 14.18
N ARG A 464 -16.54 -4.60 13.29
CA ARG A 464 -16.45 -6.04 13.03
C ARG A 464 -16.71 -6.26 11.55
N GLY A 465 -15.96 -7.14 10.91
CA GLY A 465 -16.19 -7.36 9.50
C GLY A 465 -15.41 -8.55 8.95
N GLU A 466 -15.76 -8.88 7.71
CA GLU A 466 -15.12 -9.92 6.92
C GLU A 466 -15.11 -9.49 5.45
N GLY A 467 -13.95 -9.62 4.80
CA GLY A 467 -13.78 -9.25 3.40
C GLY A 467 -14.10 -7.78 3.16
N ARG A 468 -15.16 -7.51 2.38
CA ARG A 468 -15.61 -6.15 2.02
C ARG A 468 -16.73 -5.60 2.89
N ARG A 469 -17.16 -6.32 3.93
CA ARG A 469 -18.25 -5.90 4.81
C ARG A 469 -17.70 -5.45 6.15
N VAL A 470 -18.14 -4.30 6.62
CA VAL A 470 -17.78 -3.74 7.93
C VAL A 470 -19.05 -3.27 8.62
N GLU A 471 -19.24 -3.74 9.84
CA GLU A 471 -20.25 -3.28 10.79
C GLU A 471 -19.59 -2.35 11.81
N TYR A 472 -20.32 -1.33 12.24
CA TYR A 472 -19.88 -0.39 13.25
C TYR A 472 -20.88 -0.30 14.40
N ARG A 473 -20.39 -0.11 15.62
CA ARG A 473 -21.21 0.25 16.77
C ARG A 473 -20.47 1.21 17.69
N ASP A 474 -21.22 2.08 18.34
CA ASP A 474 -20.67 2.93 19.38
C ASP A 474 -20.87 2.28 20.75
N VAL A 475 -19.84 2.33 21.60
CA VAL A 475 -19.94 1.91 23.01
C VAL A 475 -19.40 2.99 23.94
N PRO A 476 -19.92 3.11 25.18
CA PRO A 476 -19.41 4.09 26.14
C PRO A 476 -17.90 3.91 26.39
N ARG A 477 -17.17 5.03 26.43
CA ARG A 477 -15.76 5.05 26.79
C ARG A 477 -15.61 5.50 28.25
N PRO A 478 -15.07 4.65 29.14
CA PRO A 478 -14.77 5.08 30.50
C PRO A 478 -13.67 6.16 30.47
N PRO A 479 -13.59 7.00 31.50
CA PRO A 479 -12.45 7.90 31.66
C PRO A 479 -11.14 7.10 31.63
N LEU A 480 -10.13 7.59 30.92
CA LEU A 480 -8.78 7.03 31.03
C LEU A 480 -8.36 7.12 32.50
N ARG A 481 -7.84 6.02 33.04
CA ARG A 481 -7.21 6.03 34.36
C ARG A 481 -5.81 6.64 34.16
N ASP A 482 -5.50 7.68 34.92
CA ASP A 482 -4.19 8.34 34.93
C ASP A 482 -3.06 7.37 35.31
#